data_AF-A0A7V8G4I8-F1
#
_entry.id   AF-A0A7V8G4I8-F1
#
_cell.length_a   1.000
_cell.length_b   1.000
_cell.length_c   1.000
_cell.angle_alpha   90.00
_cell.angle_beta   90.00
_cell.angle_gamma   90.00
#
_symmetry.space_group_name_H-M   'P 1'
#
loop_
_entity.id
_entity.type
_entity.pdbx_description
1 polymer ?
#
loop_
_entity_poly.entity_id
_entity_poly.type
_entity_poly.pdbx_seq_one_letter_code
_entity_poly.pdbx_strand_id
1 'polypeptide(L)'
;MADNGRGTAPHLASALLGLQSGAQFLEVHYPGGAQAMQATLGGQTQMMVETYNVVAGNVQGGRMRILASMGDRVEPGLEAFPLASKTVPGAVAHGWFAVIAKKGVDAQVLAKLNKDMNEALLLPEVVAKSRELGTYPRPGTPEQLARYIAEDRKTWQDVLDKLNIKPE
;
A
#
# COMPACT_ATOMS: atom_id res chain seq x y z
N MET A 1 -6.07 4.08 -15.96
CA MET A 1 -5.07 3.60 -15.00
C MET A 1 -5.44 2.17 -14.66
N ALA A 2 -4.46 1.26 -14.58
CA ALA A 2 -4.73 -0.11 -14.20
C ALA A 2 -4.63 -0.27 -12.68
N ASP A 3 -5.52 -1.09 -12.14
CA ASP A 3 -5.51 -1.54 -10.75
C ASP A 3 -5.91 -3.03 -10.66
N ASN A 4 -5.94 -3.57 -9.44
CA ASN A 4 -6.22 -4.98 -9.18
C ASN A 4 -7.61 -5.25 -8.58
N GLY A 5 -8.58 -4.36 -8.80
CA GLY A 5 -9.98 -4.58 -8.45
C GLY A 5 -10.64 -3.39 -7.77
N ARG A 6 -11.96 -3.27 -7.92
CA ARG A 6 -12.75 -2.27 -7.22
C ARG A 6 -12.62 -2.44 -5.70
N GLY A 7 -12.37 -1.34 -5.01
CA GLY A 7 -12.25 -1.28 -3.55
C GLY A 7 -10.91 -1.78 -2.98
N THR A 8 -9.98 -2.25 -3.81
CA THR A 8 -8.64 -2.62 -3.33
C THR A 8 -7.80 -1.39 -3.02
N ALA A 9 -6.73 -1.55 -2.23
CA ALA A 9 -5.84 -0.45 -1.90
C ALA A 9 -5.25 0.26 -3.15
N PRO A 10 -4.81 -0.43 -4.22
CA PRO A 10 -4.36 0.23 -5.46
C PRO A 10 -5.45 1.05 -6.16
N HIS A 11 -6.68 0.54 -6.25
CA HIS A 11 -7.80 1.31 -6.80
C HIS A 11 -8.06 2.57 -5.97
N LEU A 12 -8.15 2.45 -4.64
CA LEU A 12 -8.41 3.60 -3.78
C LEU A 12 -7.25 4.61 -3.81
N ALA A 13 -6.00 4.15 -3.93
CA ALA A 13 -4.84 5.01 -4.08
C ALA A 13 -4.84 5.76 -5.43
N SER A 14 -5.20 5.09 -6.53
CA SER A 14 -5.40 5.75 -7.83
C SER A 14 -6.49 6.82 -7.75
N ALA A 15 -7.63 6.48 -7.17
CA ALA A 15 -8.75 7.39 -7.06
C ALA A 15 -8.44 8.59 -6.14
N LEU A 16 -7.69 8.38 -5.05
CA LEU A 16 -7.15 9.45 -4.20
C LEU A 16 -6.19 10.35 -4.98
N LEU A 17 -5.30 9.80 -5.80
CA LEU A 17 -4.40 10.59 -6.64
C LEU A 17 -5.19 11.48 -7.62
N GLY A 18 -6.22 10.92 -8.26
CA GLY A 18 -7.12 11.68 -9.14
C GLY A 18 -7.82 12.82 -8.38
N LEU A 19 -8.38 12.51 -7.21
CA LEU A 19 -9.05 13.48 -6.35
C LEU A 19 -8.16 14.66 -5.96
N GLN A 20 -6.92 14.38 -5.54
CA GLN A 20 -6.01 15.42 -5.03
C GLN A 20 -5.33 16.22 -6.16
N SER A 21 -5.11 15.60 -7.32
CA SER A 21 -4.50 16.28 -8.47
C SER A 21 -5.51 17.02 -9.34
N GLY A 22 -6.81 16.71 -9.21
CA GLY A 22 -7.84 17.14 -10.16
C GLY A 22 -7.78 16.40 -11.51
N ALA A 23 -6.90 15.42 -11.66
CA ALA A 23 -6.82 14.61 -12.86
C ALA A 23 -7.98 13.60 -12.92
N GLN A 24 -8.42 13.31 -14.14
CA GLN A 24 -9.41 12.27 -14.39
C GLN A 24 -8.70 11.03 -14.95
N PHE A 25 -8.82 9.91 -14.24
CA PHE A 25 -8.32 8.62 -14.67
C PHE A 25 -9.48 7.71 -15.03
N LEU A 26 -9.42 7.09 -16.21
CA LEU A 26 -10.28 5.96 -16.54
C LEU A 26 -9.69 4.70 -15.89
N GLU A 27 -10.29 4.23 -14.81
CA GLU A 27 -9.85 3.01 -14.13
C GLU A 27 -10.20 1.75 -14.93
N VAL A 28 -9.27 0.79 -14.94
CA VAL A 28 -9.44 -0.53 -15.54
C VAL A 28 -9.04 -1.57 -14.50
N HIS A 29 -10.04 -2.29 -14.00
CA HIS A 29 -9.87 -3.30 -12.96
C HIS A 29 -9.44 -4.64 -13.55
N TYR A 30 -8.33 -5.19 -13.06
CA TYR A 30 -7.87 -6.53 -13.42
C TYR A 30 -8.04 -7.50 -12.23
N PRO A 31 -8.12 -8.82 -12.46
CA PRO A 31 -8.24 -9.81 -11.37
C PRO A 31 -7.05 -9.88 -10.39
N GLY A 32 -5.95 -9.19 -10.69
CA GLY A 32 -4.75 -9.18 -9.86
C GLY A 32 -3.68 -8.22 -10.39
N GLY A 33 -2.75 -7.84 -9.51
CA GLY A 33 -1.68 -6.88 -9.83
C GLY A 33 -0.75 -7.34 -10.96
N ALA A 34 -0.53 -8.65 -11.09
CA ALA A 34 0.28 -9.20 -12.18
C ALA A 34 -0.37 -8.95 -13.56
N GLN A 35 -1.68 -9.15 -13.68
CA GLN A 35 -2.45 -8.90 -14.90
C GLN A 35 -2.52 -7.41 -15.23
N ALA A 36 -2.77 -6.55 -14.22
CA ALA A 36 -2.73 -5.10 -14.36
C ALA A 36 -1.37 -4.61 -14.88
N MET A 37 -0.29 -5.18 -14.36
CA MET A 37 1.08 -4.89 -14.80
C MET A 37 1.34 -5.34 -16.23
N GLN A 38 0.91 -6.54 -16.62
CA GLN A 38 1.06 -7.00 -18.02
C GLN A 38 0.28 -6.13 -18.99
N ALA A 39 -0.93 -5.70 -18.64
CA ALA A 39 -1.71 -4.78 -19.47
C ALA A 39 -1.01 -3.43 -19.65
N THR A 40 -0.39 -2.91 -18.58
CA THR A 40 0.40 -1.67 -18.64
C THR A 40 1.65 -1.81 -19.49
N LEU A 41 2.40 -2.90 -19.31
CA LEU A 41 3.57 -3.23 -20.13
C LEU A 41 3.22 -3.41 -21.62
N GLY A 42 2.06 -4.01 -21.91
CA GLY A 42 1.53 -4.19 -23.26
C GLY A 42 0.89 -2.94 -23.87
N GLY A 43 0.82 -1.83 -23.13
CA GLY A 43 0.28 -0.56 -23.62
C GLY A 43 -1.26 -0.46 -23.64
N GLN A 44 -1.98 -1.44 -23.07
CA GLN A 44 -3.44 -1.36 -22.93
C GLN A 44 -3.84 -0.25 -21.95
N THR A 45 -3.03 -0.06 -20.91
CA THR A 45 -3.13 1.05 -19.96
C THR A 45 -1.80 1.81 -19.92
N GLN A 46 -1.85 3.13 -19.80
CA GLN A 46 -0.64 3.96 -19.85
C GLN A 46 0.08 4.05 -18.49
N MET A 47 -0.67 3.86 -17.41
CA MET A 47 -0.18 3.96 -16.03
C MET A 47 -0.92 2.96 -15.14
N MET A 48 -0.31 2.64 -14.01
CA MET A 48 -0.91 1.86 -12.93
C MET A 48 -0.47 2.43 -11.58
N VAL A 49 -1.30 2.23 -10.57
CA VAL A 49 -0.90 2.34 -9.16
C VAL A 49 -0.87 0.93 -8.61
N GLU A 50 0.20 0.57 -7.92
CA GLU A 50 0.37 -0.77 -7.33
C GLU A 50 1.47 -0.77 -6.26
N THR A 51 1.49 -1.81 -5.43
CA THR A 51 2.54 -2.05 -4.44
C THR A 51 3.90 -2.38 -5.08
N TYR A 52 4.98 -1.96 -4.42
CA TYR A 52 6.34 -2.07 -4.97
C TYR A 52 6.73 -3.52 -5.32
N ASN A 53 6.41 -4.50 -4.48
CA ASN A 53 6.72 -5.92 -4.72
C ASN A 53 6.18 -6.46 -6.05
N VAL A 54 5.07 -5.93 -6.56
CA VAL A 54 4.51 -6.37 -7.85
C VAL A 54 5.35 -5.84 -9.01
N VAL A 55 5.81 -4.59 -8.92
CA VAL A 55 6.48 -3.89 -10.03
C VAL A 55 8.01 -3.96 -9.97
N ALA A 56 8.60 -4.29 -8.82
CA ALA A 56 10.03 -4.18 -8.55
C ALA A 56 10.91 -4.83 -9.62
N GLY A 57 10.63 -6.08 -10.00
CA GLY A 57 11.42 -6.79 -11.01
C GLY A 57 11.35 -6.15 -12.41
N ASN A 58 10.21 -5.57 -12.77
CA ASN A 58 10.06 -4.86 -14.05
C ASN A 58 10.73 -3.49 -14.05
N VAL A 59 10.74 -2.81 -12.89
CA VAL A 59 11.45 -1.55 -12.70
C VAL A 59 12.96 -1.77 -12.76
N GLN A 60 13.47 -2.78 -12.06
CA GLN A 60 14.89 -3.16 -12.09
C GLN A 60 15.33 -3.60 -13.50
N GLY A 61 14.47 -4.32 -14.22
CA GLY A 61 14.72 -4.71 -15.60
C GLY A 61 14.55 -3.59 -16.63
N GLY A 62 14.27 -2.35 -16.21
CA GLY A 62 14.12 -1.20 -17.11
C GLY A 62 12.87 -1.22 -17.99
N ARG A 63 11.92 -2.14 -17.74
CA ARG A 63 10.67 -2.27 -18.50
C ARG A 63 9.56 -1.35 -18.00
N MET A 64 9.68 -0.90 -16.74
CA MET A 64 8.78 0.08 -16.14
C MET A 64 9.59 1.15 -15.41
N ARG A 65 8.96 2.31 -15.23
CA ARG A 65 9.51 3.41 -14.44
C ARG A 65 8.51 3.82 -13.38
N ILE A 66 8.96 3.89 -12.13
CA ILE A 66 8.17 4.47 -11.04
C ILE A 66 8.21 6.00 -11.19
N LEU A 67 7.03 6.61 -11.25
CA LEU A 67 6.90 8.07 -11.36
C LEU A 67 7.01 8.75 -9.99
N ALA A 68 6.34 8.17 -8.99
CA ALA A 68 6.39 8.62 -7.61
C ALA A 68 5.94 7.49 -6.67
N SER A 69 6.40 7.54 -5.42
CA SER A 69 5.85 6.77 -4.29
C SER A 69 4.72 7.56 -3.64
N MET A 70 3.62 6.89 -3.29
CA MET A 70 2.53 7.49 -2.50
C MET A 70 2.78 7.36 -0.98
N GLY A 71 3.99 6.97 -0.57
CA GLY A 71 4.44 6.98 0.83
C GLY A 71 4.34 8.37 1.49
N ASP A 72 4.23 8.39 2.82
CA ASP A 72 4.27 9.60 3.65
C ASP A 72 5.70 10.09 3.87
N ARG A 73 6.66 9.18 3.67
CA ARG A 73 8.09 9.42 3.77
C ARG A 73 8.85 8.58 2.74
N VAL A 74 10.10 8.99 2.51
CA VAL A 74 11.06 8.19 1.75
C VAL A 74 11.49 7.03 2.64
N GLU A 75 11.23 5.82 2.18
CA GLU A 75 11.65 4.61 2.90
C GLU A 75 13.02 4.12 2.40
N PRO A 76 13.82 3.46 3.25
CA PRO A 76 15.15 2.97 2.88
C PRO A 76 15.13 2.04 1.67
N GLY A 77 15.99 2.29 0.68
CA GLY A 77 16.06 1.54 -0.58
C GLY A 77 15.10 2.02 -1.67
N LEU A 78 14.28 3.04 -1.40
CA LEU A 78 13.35 3.67 -2.34
C LEU A 78 13.67 5.16 -2.58
N GLU A 79 14.87 5.61 -2.24
CA GLU A 79 15.30 7.02 -2.29
C GLU A 79 15.29 7.60 -3.70
N ALA A 80 15.41 6.75 -4.72
CA ALA A 80 15.32 7.14 -6.12
C ALA A 80 13.91 7.60 -6.54
N PHE A 81 12.87 7.26 -5.76
CA PHE A 81 11.49 7.55 -6.10
C PHE A 81 10.99 8.77 -5.31
N PRO A 82 10.58 9.87 -5.98
CA PRO A 82 10.05 11.03 -5.28
C PRO A 82 8.71 10.69 -4.62
N LEU A 83 8.36 11.42 -3.56
CA LEU A 83 7.03 11.32 -2.97
C LEU A 83 6.02 12.09 -3.81
N ALA A 84 4.88 11.46 -4.13
CA ALA A 84 3.79 12.09 -4.87
C ALA A 84 3.28 13.35 -4.15
N SER A 85 3.27 13.31 -2.81
CA SER A 85 2.87 14.41 -1.94
C SER A 85 3.68 15.71 -2.13
N LYS A 86 4.89 15.65 -2.71
CA LYS A 86 5.68 16.84 -3.04
C LYS A 86 5.11 17.65 -4.20
N THR A 87 4.33 17.02 -5.09
CA THR A 87 3.73 17.66 -6.25
C THR A 87 2.21 17.71 -6.15
N VAL A 88 1.60 16.69 -5.55
CA VAL A 88 0.16 16.58 -5.33
C VAL A 88 -0.08 16.46 -3.82
N PRO A 89 -0.25 17.58 -3.09
CA PRO A 89 -0.48 17.55 -1.65
C PRO A 89 -1.64 16.62 -1.28
N GLY A 90 -1.45 15.79 -0.25
CA GLY A 90 -2.46 14.82 0.19
C GLY A 90 -2.55 13.52 -0.64
N ALA A 91 -1.76 13.37 -1.71
CA ALA A 91 -1.62 12.11 -2.43
C ALA A 91 -0.75 11.10 -1.66
N VAL A 92 -1.28 10.63 -0.53
CA VAL A 92 -0.61 9.80 0.45
C VAL A 92 -1.45 8.55 0.66
N ALA A 93 -0.92 7.39 0.29
CA ALA A 93 -1.57 6.09 0.41
C ALA A 93 -0.54 5.01 0.77
N HIS A 94 -0.82 4.21 1.79
CA HIS A 94 0.06 3.14 2.26
C HIS A 94 -0.70 1.83 2.30
N GLY A 95 -0.16 0.81 1.63
CA GLY A 95 -0.55 -0.56 1.90
C GLY A 95 0.16 -1.05 3.17
N TRP A 96 -0.56 -1.72 4.05
CA TRP A 96 -0.01 -2.29 5.28
C TRP A 96 -0.60 -3.66 5.55
N PHE A 97 0.14 -4.46 6.31
CA PHE A 97 -0.28 -5.78 6.77
C PHE A 97 -0.21 -5.81 8.30
N ALA A 98 -1.10 -6.59 8.91
CA ALA A 98 -1.03 -6.85 10.33
C ALA A 98 -1.44 -8.28 10.66
N VAL A 99 -0.94 -8.76 11.79
CA VAL A 99 -1.38 -10.01 12.40
C VAL A 99 -2.48 -9.70 13.41
N ILE A 100 -3.66 -10.25 13.19
CA ILE A 100 -4.84 -10.02 14.04
C ILE A 100 -5.21 -11.34 14.71
N ALA A 101 -5.31 -11.32 16.03
CA ALA A 101 -5.82 -12.45 16.80
C ALA A 101 -7.36 -12.43 16.88
N LYS A 102 -7.97 -13.61 17.04
CA LYS A 102 -9.41 -13.72 17.25
C LYS A 102 -9.81 -13.02 18.56
N LYS A 103 -11.02 -12.45 18.60
CA LYS A 103 -11.61 -11.92 19.84
C LYS A 103 -11.65 -13.01 20.92
N GLY A 104 -11.25 -12.64 22.15
CA GLY A 104 -11.30 -13.52 23.32
C GLY A 104 -10.05 -14.37 23.55
N VAL A 105 -8.96 -14.15 22.80
CA VAL A 105 -7.66 -14.72 23.14
C VAL A 105 -7.22 -14.23 24.52
N ASP A 106 -6.68 -15.13 25.33
CA ASP A 106 -6.17 -14.83 26.67
C ASP A 106 -5.09 -13.73 26.62
N ALA A 107 -5.11 -12.81 27.59
CA ALA A 107 -4.23 -11.64 27.60
C ALA A 107 -2.74 -12.01 27.69
N GLN A 108 -2.39 -13.08 28.42
CA GLN A 108 -1.00 -13.54 28.52
C GLN A 108 -0.53 -14.14 27.20
N VAL A 109 -1.39 -14.89 26.52
CA VAL A 109 -1.11 -15.43 25.18
C VAL A 109 -0.93 -14.30 24.16
N LEU A 110 -1.80 -13.29 24.18
CA LEU A 110 -1.70 -12.14 23.28
C LEU A 110 -0.42 -11.34 23.53
N ALA A 111 -0.06 -11.12 24.80
CA ALA A 111 1.19 -10.44 25.16
C ALA A 111 2.42 -11.21 24.68
N LYS A 112 2.42 -12.54 24.84
CA LYS A 112 3.51 -13.38 24.33
C LYS A 112 3.61 -13.33 22.80
N LEU A 113 2.49 -13.48 22.08
CA LEU A 113 2.48 -13.39 20.62
C LEU A 113 2.98 -12.03 20.13
N ASN A 114 2.53 -10.93 20.75
CA ASN A 114 3.00 -9.59 20.39
C ASN A 114 4.51 -9.45 20.60
N LYS A 115 5.04 -9.93 21.74
CA LYS A 115 6.48 -9.93 22.02
C LYS A 115 7.26 -10.72 20.97
N ASP A 116 6.88 -11.97 20.73
CA ASP A 116 7.58 -12.85 19.80
C ASP A 116 7.54 -12.28 18.37
N MET A 117 6.41 -11.69 17.95
CA MET A 117 6.28 -11.04 16.65
C MET A 117 7.15 -9.79 16.53
N ASN A 118 7.22 -8.96 17.57
CA ASN A 118 8.06 -7.77 17.58
C ASN A 118 9.55 -8.15 17.48
N GLU A 119 9.97 -9.21 18.18
CA GLU A 119 11.34 -9.73 18.07
C GLU A 119 11.62 -10.27 16.67
N ALA A 120 10.70 -11.06 16.10
CA ALA A 120 10.85 -11.63 14.77
C ALA A 120 10.94 -10.56 13.66
N LEU A 121 10.13 -9.50 13.77
CA LEU A 121 10.13 -8.38 12.81
C LEU A 121 11.45 -7.59 12.77
N LEU A 122 12.26 -7.70 13.83
CA LEU A 122 13.55 -7.03 13.96
C LEU A 122 14.74 -7.92 13.56
N LEU A 123 14.50 -9.20 13.24
CA LEU A 123 15.56 -10.08 12.77
C LEU A 123 16.16 -9.54 11.45
N PRO A 124 17.50 -9.49 11.31
CA PRO A 124 18.15 -8.89 10.14
C PRO A 124 17.67 -9.44 8.80
N GLU A 125 17.45 -10.76 8.71
CA GLU A 125 16.96 -11.44 7.51
C GLU A 125 15.51 -11.08 7.18
N VAL A 126 14.67 -10.86 8.19
CA VAL A 126 13.27 -10.42 8.02
C VAL A 126 13.24 -8.98 7.54
N VAL A 127 14.05 -8.10 8.15
CA VAL A 127 14.20 -6.70 7.72
C VAL A 127 14.72 -6.63 6.29
N ALA A 128 15.76 -7.40 5.96
CA ALA A 128 16.34 -7.43 4.62
C ALA A 128 15.31 -7.91 3.59
N LYS A 129 14.61 -9.03 3.86
CA LYS A 129 13.61 -9.55 2.94
C LYS A 129 12.40 -8.63 2.78
N SER A 130 11.98 -7.97 3.85
CA SER A 130 10.90 -6.98 3.80
C SER A 130 11.27 -5.81 2.88
N ARG A 131 12.50 -5.29 3.00
CA ARG A 131 13.00 -4.21 2.13
C ARG A 131 13.04 -4.60 0.66
N GLU A 132 13.42 -5.83 0.31
CA GLU A 132 13.35 -6.33 -1.06
C GLU A 132 11.92 -6.28 -1.63
N LEU A 133 10.92 -6.49 -0.78
CA LEU A 133 9.50 -6.42 -1.12
C LEU A 133 8.92 -5.01 -0.99
N GLY A 134 9.72 -4.02 -0.59
CA GLY A 134 9.26 -2.65 -0.33
C GLY A 134 8.31 -2.55 0.86
N THR A 135 8.41 -3.47 1.82
CA THR A 135 7.69 -3.44 3.09
C THR A 135 8.67 -3.12 4.23
N TYR A 136 8.16 -2.41 5.24
CA TYR A 136 8.97 -1.88 6.32
C TYR A 136 8.36 -2.31 7.65
N PRO A 137 9.02 -3.23 8.40
CA PRO A 137 8.53 -3.68 9.69
C PRO A 137 8.25 -2.52 10.64
N ARG A 138 7.06 -2.53 11.26
CA ARG A 138 6.62 -1.55 12.26
C ARG A 138 6.18 -2.29 13.53
N PRO A 139 7.14 -2.73 14.39
CA PRO A 139 6.79 -3.35 15.66
C PRO A 139 6.05 -2.35 16.56
N GLY A 140 5.21 -2.85 17.44
CA GLY A 140 4.38 -2.01 18.31
C GLY A 140 3.46 -2.81 19.23
N THR A 141 2.60 -2.09 19.95
CA THR A 141 1.62 -2.70 20.85
C THR A 141 0.29 -3.00 20.13
N PRO A 142 -0.54 -3.92 20.64
CA PRO A 142 -1.88 -4.16 20.10
C PRO A 142 -2.75 -2.90 20.09
N GLU A 143 -2.60 -2.01 21.08
CA GLU A 143 -3.34 -0.75 21.18
C GLU A 143 -2.92 0.24 20.11
N GLN A 144 -1.62 0.31 19.79
CA GLN A 144 -1.12 1.15 18.71
C GLN A 144 -1.69 0.69 17.36
N LEU A 145 -1.70 -0.63 17.11
CA LEU A 145 -2.33 -1.18 15.91
C LEU A 145 -3.83 -0.91 15.86
N ALA A 146 -4.55 -1.06 16.99
CA ALA A 146 -5.99 -0.78 17.04
C ALA A 146 -6.32 0.69 16.73
N ARG A 147 -5.51 1.63 17.25
CA ARG A 147 -5.64 3.07 16.91
C ARG A 147 -5.38 3.31 15.42
N TYR A 148 -4.31 2.74 14.89
CA TYR A 148 -3.98 2.87 13.47
C TYR A 148 -5.11 2.35 12.57
N ILE A 149 -5.70 1.20 12.88
CA ILE A 149 -6.85 0.65 12.15
C ILE A 149 -8.04 1.62 12.17
N ALA A 150 -8.32 2.25 13.32
CA ALA A 150 -9.43 3.18 13.46
C ALA A 150 -9.20 4.47 12.63
N GLU A 151 -7.97 5.00 12.63
CA GLU A 151 -7.56 6.18 11.87
C GLU A 151 -7.55 5.92 10.37
N ASP A 152 -7.00 4.77 9.95
CA ASP A 152 -6.97 4.34 8.55
C ASP A 152 -8.39 4.14 8.00
N ARG A 153 -9.27 3.49 8.78
CA ARG A 153 -10.69 3.35 8.41
C ARG A 153 -11.36 4.70 8.20
N LYS A 154 -11.13 5.68 9.09
CA LYS A 154 -11.71 7.02 8.95
C LYS A 154 -11.22 7.69 7.66
N THR A 155 -9.92 7.61 7.40
CA THR A 155 -9.30 8.19 6.20
C THR A 155 -9.92 7.62 4.93
N TRP A 156 -10.03 6.30 4.83
CA TRP A 156 -10.57 5.66 3.64
C TRP A 156 -12.09 5.82 3.52
N GLN A 157 -12.84 5.90 4.63
CA GLN A 157 -14.27 6.23 4.56
C GLN A 157 -14.47 7.63 3.94
N ASP A 158 -13.69 8.63 4.35
CA ASP A 158 -13.79 9.98 3.78
C ASP A 158 -13.47 9.99 2.26
N VAL A 159 -12.53 9.16 1.82
CA VAL A 159 -12.19 8.99 0.40
C VAL A 159 -13.33 8.32 -0.36
N LEU A 160 -13.87 7.22 0.16
CA LEU A 160 -15.00 6.50 -0.42
C LEU A 160 -16.22 7.41 -0.57
N ASP A 161 -16.53 8.20 0.44
CA ASP A 161 -17.67 9.13 0.45
C ASP A 161 -17.49 10.24 -0.59
N LYS A 162 -16.31 10.88 -0.64
CA LYS A 162 -15.99 11.93 -1.62
C LYS A 162 -16.05 11.44 -3.06
N LEU A 163 -15.69 10.17 -3.28
CA LEU A 163 -15.66 9.55 -4.60
C LEU A 163 -16.94 8.77 -4.92
N ASN A 164 -17.91 8.73 -4.00
CA ASN A 164 -19.14 7.96 -4.12
C ASN A 164 -18.89 6.48 -4.51
N ILE A 165 -17.81 5.89 -3.98
CA ILE A 165 -17.46 4.49 -4.20
C ILE A 165 -18.27 3.65 -3.22
N LYS A 166 -19.12 2.76 -3.74
CA LYS A 166 -19.97 1.86 -2.95
C LYS A 166 -19.50 0.41 -3.04
N PRO A 167 -19.69 -0.39 -1.97
CA PRO A 167 -19.64 -1.85 -2.05
C PRO A 167 -20.61 -2.34 -3.13
N GLU A 168 -20.24 -3.42 -3.81
CA GLU A 168 -21.15 -4.14 -4.72
C GLU A 168 -22.17 -4.98 -3.94
#